data_AF-A0A8T2XY82-F1
#
_entry.id   AF-A0A8T2XY82-F1
#
_cell.length_a   1.000
_cell.length_b   1.000
_cell.length_c   1.000
_cell.angle_alpha   90.00
_cell.angle_beta   90.00
_cell.angle_gamma   90.00
#
_symmetry.space_group_name_H-M   'P 1'
#
loop_
_entity.id
_entity.type
_entity.pdbx_description
1 polymer ?
#
loop_
_entity_poly.entity_id
_entity_poly.type
_entity_poly.pdbx_seq_one_letter_code
_entity_poly.pdbx_strand_id
1 'polypeptide(L)'
;METEKVVAEAEELPKAIVRRVVKDTLSRCSPEDSDINVHKDALLAFSESARIFIHYLSATANDICKESKRQTMNADDVFKALEDIEFPEFVGPLKVSLSEFKRKNGGKKVGSAQNKEVQKKRKTGGPSKKSGGKSTPKKGDTGEK
;
A
#
# COMPACT_ATOMS: atom_id res chain seq x y z
N MET A 1 -10.31 -38.11 19.62
CA MET A 1 -9.61 -37.01 18.94
C MET A 1 -10.67 -36.20 18.22
N GLU A 2 -11.32 -35.30 18.93
CA GLU A 2 -12.27 -34.37 18.33
C GLU A 2 -11.50 -33.07 18.13
N THR A 3 -11.23 -32.71 16.87
CA THR A 3 -10.53 -31.48 16.54
C THR A 3 -11.45 -30.30 16.84
N GLU A 4 -11.06 -29.56 17.86
CA GLU A 4 -11.71 -28.37 18.37
C GLU A 4 -11.88 -27.33 17.25
N LYS A 5 -13.13 -27.10 16.87
CA LYS A 5 -13.51 -26.11 15.87
C LYS A 5 -13.55 -24.73 16.53
N VAL A 6 -12.38 -24.12 16.74
CA VAL A 6 -12.27 -22.70 17.14
C VAL A 6 -11.55 -21.92 16.05
N VAL A 7 -12.09 -21.97 14.84
CA VAL A 7 -11.85 -20.87 13.89
C VAL A 7 -12.76 -19.74 14.35
N ALA A 8 -12.16 -18.64 14.82
CA ALA A 8 -12.92 -17.47 15.22
C ALA A 8 -13.75 -16.99 14.01
N GLU A 9 -15.04 -16.73 14.21
CA GLU A 9 -15.98 -16.28 13.17
C GLU A 9 -15.47 -15.04 12.41
N ALA A 10 -14.63 -14.22 13.07
CA ALA A 10 -13.97 -13.05 12.49
C ALA A 10 -12.97 -13.36 11.36
N GLU A 11 -12.54 -14.61 11.22
CA GLU A 11 -11.60 -15.03 10.18
C GLU A 11 -12.28 -15.75 9.00
N GLU A 12 -13.61 -15.84 8.98
CA GLU A 12 -14.34 -16.44 7.86
C GLU A 12 -14.62 -15.40 6.76
N LEU A 13 -14.19 -15.71 5.52
CA LEU A 13 -14.49 -14.86 4.36
C LEU A 13 -15.98 -14.92 4.01
N PRO A 14 -16.61 -13.81 3.56
CA PRO A 14 -18.00 -13.84 3.15
C PRO A 14 -18.26 -14.85 2.03
N LYS A 15 -19.03 -15.90 2.34
CA LYS A 15 -19.33 -17.03 1.42
C LYS A 15 -19.87 -16.59 0.07
N ALA A 16 -20.67 -15.53 0.04
CA ALA A 16 -21.21 -14.96 -1.18
C ALA A 16 -20.11 -14.42 -2.12
N ILE A 17 -19.06 -13.79 -1.55
CA ILE A 17 -17.93 -13.25 -2.31
C ILE A 17 -17.06 -14.40 -2.84
N VAL A 18 -16.73 -15.38 -2.00
CA VAL A 18 -15.97 -16.57 -2.43
C VAL A 18 -16.69 -17.28 -3.57
N ARG A 19 -17.99 -17.56 -3.42
CA ARG A 19 -18.82 -18.18 -4.47
C ARG A 19 -18.77 -17.39 -5.77
N ARG A 20 -18.91 -16.06 -5.70
CA ARG A 20 -18.87 -15.20 -6.89
C ARG A 20 -17.53 -15.31 -7.61
N VAL A 21 -16.41 -15.20 -6.90
CA VAL A 21 -15.06 -15.29 -7.49
C VAL A 21 -14.82 -16.65 -8.13
N VAL A 22 -15.20 -17.73 -7.46
CA VAL A 22 -15.06 -19.11 -8.00
C VAL A 22 -15.88 -19.26 -9.27
N LYS A 23 -17.17 -18.92 -9.26
CA LYS A 23 -18.04 -19.08 -10.43
C LYS A 23 -17.58 -18.22 -11.61
N ASP A 24 -17.21 -16.97 -11.35
CA ASP A 24 -16.69 -16.02 -12.35
C ASP A 24 -15.37 -16.49 -12.98
N THR A 25 -14.48 -17.10 -12.18
CA THR A 25 -13.23 -17.68 -12.69
C THR A 25 -13.51 -18.94 -13.52
N LEU A 26 -14.39 -19.82 -13.06
CA LEU A 26 -14.77 -21.03 -13.79
C LEU A 26 -15.44 -20.69 -15.14
N SER A 27 -16.29 -19.67 -15.20
CA SER A 27 -16.90 -19.22 -16.48
C SER A 27 -15.89 -18.63 -17.47
N ARG A 28 -14.77 -18.07 -16.98
CA ARG A 28 -13.67 -17.63 -17.85
C ARG A 28 -12.83 -18.78 -18.36
N CYS A 29 -12.64 -19.83 -17.55
CA CYS A 29 -11.82 -20.99 -17.89
C CYS A 29 -12.55 -21.99 -18.79
N SER A 30 -13.85 -22.18 -18.61
CA SER A 30 -14.70 -23.02 -19.47
C SER A 30 -15.89 -22.21 -19.98
N PRO A 31 -15.73 -21.47 -21.09
CA PRO A 31 -16.80 -20.64 -21.66
C PRO A 31 -17.95 -21.44 -22.26
N GLU A 32 -17.69 -22.70 -22.63
CA GLU A 32 -18.67 -23.62 -23.23
C GLU A 32 -19.69 -24.15 -22.21
N ASP A 33 -19.36 -24.10 -20.92
CA ASP A 33 -20.21 -24.53 -19.82
C ASP A 33 -20.90 -23.31 -19.18
N SER A 34 -22.02 -22.88 -19.76
CA SER A 34 -22.72 -21.67 -19.33
C SER A 34 -23.22 -21.70 -17.88
N ASP A 35 -23.40 -22.90 -17.29
CA ASP A 35 -23.98 -23.08 -15.96
C ASP A 35 -23.23 -24.09 -15.08
N ILE A 36 -21.99 -23.74 -14.70
CA ILE A 36 -21.21 -24.52 -13.73
C ILE A 36 -21.84 -24.39 -12.34
N ASN A 37 -22.34 -25.52 -11.81
CA ASN A 37 -22.85 -25.62 -10.44
C ASN A 37 -21.71 -26.01 -9.47
N VAL A 38 -21.50 -25.18 -8.44
CA VAL A 38 -20.44 -25.41 -7.45
C VAL A 38 -21.02 -25.98 -6.16
N HIS A 39 -20.59 -27.19 -5.81
CA HIS A 39 -21.02 -27.87 -4.59
C HIS A 39 -20.63 -27.10 -3.32
N LYS A 40 -21.41 -27.27 -2.24
CA LYS A 40 -21.17 -26.61 -0.95
C LYS A 40 -19.80 -26.96 -0.37
N ASP A 41 -19.38 -28.22 -0.48
CA ASP A 41 -18.10 -28.68 0.05
C ASP A 41 -16.92 -28.11 -0.73
N ALA A 42 -17.06 -27.93 -2.05
CA ALA A 42 -16.07 -27.24 -2.87
C ALA A 42 -15.94 -25.76 -2.46
N LEU A 43 -17.07 -25.08 -2.20
CA LEU A 43 -17.04 -23.69 -1.70
C LEU A 43 -16.39 -23.59 -0.32
N LEU A 44 -16.61 -24.57 0.56
CA LEU A 44 -15.94 -24.64 1.85
C LEU A 44 -14.42 -24.82 1.67
N ALA A 45 -14.01 -25.74 0.79
CA ALA A 45 -12.61 -25.95 0.46
C ALA A 45 -11.94 -24.67 -0.05
N PHE A 46 -12.56 -23.95 -1.00
CA PHE A 46 -12.03 -22.65 -1.47
C PHE A 46 -11.95 -21.60 -0.37
N SER A 47 -12.92 -21.57 0.56
CA SER A 47 -12.92 -20.63 1.67
C SER A 47 -11.76 -20.90 2.64
N GLU A 48 -11.55 -22.17 2.99
CA GLU A 48 -10.44 -22.61 3.84
C GLU A 48 -9.09 -22.44 3.15
N SER A 49 -8.98 -22.79 1.87
CA SER A 49 -7.75 -22.57 1.09
C SER A 49 -7.38 -21.09 1.00
N ALA A 50 -8.35 -20.20 0.78
CA ALA A 50 -8.10 -18.76 0.76
C ALA A 50 -7.65 -18.24 2.13
N ARG A 51 -8.25 -18.72 3.22
CA ARG A 51 -7.81 -18.41 4.59
C ARG A 51 -6.37 -18.86 4.82
N ILE A 52 -6.05 -20.11 4.52
CA ILE A 52 -4.70 -20.66 4.67
C ILE A 52 -3.69 -19.88 3.81
N PHE A 53 -4.05 -19.53 2.58
CA PHE A 53 -3.23 -18.72 1.69
C PHE A 53 -2.90 -17.35 2.29
N ILE A 54 -3.89 -16.65 2.88
CA ILE A 54 -3.66 -15.35 3.53
C ILE A 54 -2.68 -15.49 4.69
N HIS A 55 -2.85 -16.52 5.55
CA HIS A 55 -1.93 -16.74 6.66
C HIS A 55 -0.53 -17.11 6.18
N TYR A 56 -0.42 -17.98 5.19
CA TYR A 56 0.87 -18.42 4.65
C TYR A 56 1.63 -17.26 4.02
N LEU A 57 0.99 -16.50 3.11
CA LEU A 57 1.60 -15.32 2.49
C LEU A 57 2.01 -14.27 3.54
N SER A 58 1.16 -14.03 4.55
CA SER A 58 1.46 -13.07 5.61
C SER A 58 2.63 -13.53 6.48
N ALA A 59 2.74 -14.82 6.78
CA ALA A 59 3.85 -15.39 7.53
C ALA A 59 5.17 -15.25 6.76
N THR A 60 5.19 -15.66 5.49
CA THR A 60 6.38 -15.55 4.62
C THR A 60 6.83 -14.10 4.48
N ALA A 61 5.90 -13.18 4.19
CA ALA A 61 6.24 -11.76 4.07
C ALA A 61 6.75 -11.15 5.40
N ASN A 62 6.21 -11.59 6.54
CA ASN A 62 6.69 -11.19 7.86
C ASN A 62 8.11 -11.69 8.13
N ASP A 63 8.44 -12.90 7.72
CA ASP A 63 9.79 -13.45 7.90
C ASP A 63 10.82 -12.69 7.04
N ILE A 64 10.49 -12.33 5.80
CA ILE A 64 11.30 -11.45 4.94
C ILE A 64 11.49 -10.06 5.56
N CYS A 65 10.43 -9.51 6.16
CA CYS A 65 10.49 -8.23 6.86
C CYS A 65 11.46 -8.30 8.06
N LYS A 66 11.39 -9.37 8.86
CA LYS A 66 12.26 -9.60 10.02
C LYS A 66 13.71 -9.83 9.62
N GLU A 67 13.96 -10.60 8.57
CA GLU A 67 15.31 -10.82 8.02
C GLU A 67 15.94 -9.49 7.58
N SER A 68 15.11 -8.60 7.02
CA SER A 68 15.50 -7.22 6.69
C SER A 68 15.65 -6.29 7.92
N LYS A 69 15.58 -6.83 9.14
CA LYS A 69 15.63 -6.09 10.43
C LYS A 69 14.55 -5.00 10.59
N ARG A 70 13.41 -5.15 9.90
CA ARG A 70 12.27 -4.23 10.00
C ARG A 70 11.17 -4.81 10.88
N GLN A 71 10.46 -3.92 11.57
CA GLN A 71 9.30 -4.27 12.39
C GLN A 71 7.97 -4.04 11.65
N THR A 72 8.01 -3.37 10.50
CA THR A 72 6.82 -3.05 9.71
C THR A 72 6.99 -3.57 8.30
N MET A 73 6.11 -4.50 7.95
CA MET A 73 6.03 -5.08 6.63
C MET A 73 5.61 -4.02 5.60
N ASN A 74 6.21 -4.05 4.42
CA ASN A 74 5.89 -3.18 3.31
C ASN A 74 5.43 -4.00 2.08
N ALA A 75 5.15 -3.32 0.97
CA ALA A 75 4.69 -3.98 -0.25
C ALA A 75 5.78 -4.88 -0.89
N ASP A 76 7.05 -4.51 -0.76
CA ASP A 76 8.16 -5.27 -1.35
C ASP A 76 8.34 -6.63 -0.65
N ASP A 77 8.07 -6.70 0.66
CA ASP A 77 8.05 -7.97 1.40
C ASP A 77 7.00 -8.93 0.83
N VAL A 78 5.80 -8.41 0.53
CA VAL A 78 4.71 -9.22 -0.05
C VAL A 78 5.05 -9.66 -1.46
N PHE A 79 5.70 -8.81 -2.26
CA PHE A 79 6.12 -9.20 -3.61
C PHE A 79 7.19 -10.28 -3.60
N LYS A 80 8.19 -10.18 -2.71
CA LYS A 80 9.19 -11.23 -2.54
C LYS A 80 8.58 -12.52 -2.00
N ALA A 81 7.68 -12.42 -1.02
CA ALA A 81 6.98 -13.58 -0.50
C ALA A 81 6.23 -14.33 -1.60
N LEU A 82 5.57 -13.63 -2.53
CA LEU A 82 4.90 -14.26 -3.68
C LEU A 82 5.87 -15.00 -4.61
N GLU A 83 7.09 -14.50 -4.77
CA GLU A 83 8.14 -15.21 -5.52
C GLU A 83 8.59 -16.47 -4.75
N ASP A 84 8.78 -16.37 -3.43
CA ASP A 84 9.20 -17.49 -2.57
C ASP A 84 8.14 -18.60 -2.44
N ILE A 85 6.85 -18.24 -2.43
CA ILE A 85 5.74 -19.20 -2.36
C ILE A 85 5.28 -19.70 -3.74
N GLU A 86 6.07 -19.46 -4.78
CA GLU A 86 5.86 -19.95 -6.16
C GLU A 86 4.60 -19.40 -6.86
N PHE A 87 4.22 -18.14 -6.57
CA PHE A 87 3.18 -17.39 -7.29
C PHE A 87 3.70 -16.09 -7.96
N PRO A 88 4.80 -16.15 -8.76
CA PRO A 88 5.38 -14.96 -9.39
C PRO A 88 4.43 -14.25 -10.35
N GLU A 89 3.46 -14.95 -10.92
CA GLU A 89 2.46 -14.39 -11.83
C GLU A 89 1.56 -13.32 -11.18
N PHE A 90 1.44 -13.32 -9.85
CA PHE A 90 0.65 -12.32 -9.12
C PHE A 90 1.39 -10.99 -8.94
N VAL A 91 2.73 -10.97 -9.02
CA VAL A 91 3.53 -9.77 -8.75
C VAL A 91 3.23 -8.64 -9.72
N GLY A 92 3.17 -8.93 -11.02
CA GLY A 92 2.88 -7.94 -12.07
C GLY A 92 1.53 -7.25 -11.88
N PRO A 93 0.41 -7.99 -11.85
CA PRO A 93 -0.93 -7.44 -11.60
C PRO A 93 -1.05 -6.66 -10.29
N LEU A 94 -0.39 -7.12 -9.21
CA LEU A 94 -0.43 -6.43 -7.92
C LEU A 94 0.35 -5.10 -7.93
N LYS A 95 1.50 -5.03 -8.61
CA LYS A 95 2.25 -3.78 -8.79
C LYS A 95 1.43 -2.73 -9.53
N VAL A 96 0.72 -3.14 -10.58
CA VAL A 96 -0.21 -2.24 -11.30
C VAL A 96 -1.29 -1.75 -10.34
N SER A 97 -1.98 -2.66 -9.64
CA SER A 97 -3.04 -2.33 -8.69
C SER A 97 -2.58 -1.37 -7.57
N LEU A 98 -1.36 -1.57 -7.05
CA LEU A 98 -0.78 -0.69 -6.05
C LEU A 98 -0.50 0.72 -6.59
N SER A 99 -0.03 0.83 -7.84
CA SER A 99 0.19 2.11 -8.51
C SER A 99 -1.13 2.87 -8.68
N GLU A 100 -2.18 2.18 -9.13
CA GLU A 100 -3.51 2.78 -9.29
C GLU A 100 -4.11 3.25 -7.96
N PHE A 101 -3.95 2.43 -6.92
CA PHE A 101 -4.35 2.79 -5.55
C PHE A 101 -3.62 4.05 -5.06
N LYS A 102 -2.29 4.11 -5.24
CA LYS A 102 -1.48 5.30 -4.90
C LYS A 102 -1.92 6.54 -5.69
N ARG A 103 -2.25 6.41 -6.97
CA ARG A 103 -2.77 7.50 -7.81
C ARG A 103 -4.11 8.02 -7.28
N LYS A 104 -5.05 7.12 -6.99
CA LYS A 104 -6.39 7.47 -6.50
C LYS A 104 -6.35 8.07 -5.09
N ASN A 105 -5.44 7.61 -4.24
CA ASN A 105 -5.36 8.04 -2.85
C ASN A 105 -4.36 9.20 -2.63
N GLY A 106 -3.43 9.41 -3.57
CA GLY A 106 -2.43 10.47 -3.55
C GLY A 106 -3.05 11.86 -3.64
N GLY A 107 -4.17 12.02 -4.36
CA GLY A 107 -4.91 13.28 -4.45
C GLY A 107 -5.47 13.79 -3.11
N LYS A 108 -5.58 12.93 -2.08
CA LYS A 108 -6.04 13.34 -0.73
C LYS A 108 -4.92 13.87 0.18
N LYS A 109 -3.63 13.65 -0.16
CA LYS A 109 -2.49 14.00 0.72
C LYS A 109 -1.67 15.22 0.28
N VAL A 110 -1.90 15.76 -0.92
CA VAL A 110 -1.11 16.89 -1.44
C VAL A 110 -1.42 18.23 -0.74
N GLY A 111 -2.51 18.33 0.03
CA GLY A 111 -2.89 19.57 0.72
C GLY A 111 -2.06 19.95 1.96
N SER A 112 -1.18 19.09 2.50
CA SER A 112 -0.54 19.35 3.81
C SER A 112 0.99 19.30 3.83
N ALA A 113 1.67 18.91 2.75
CA ALA A 113 3.12 18.68 2.79
C ALA A 113 3.97 19.81 2.17
N GLN A 114 3.40 20.69 1.34
CA GLN A 114 4.19 21.73 0.65
C GLN A 114 4.54 22.97 1.51
N ASN A 115 4.02 23.10 2.74
CA ASN A 115 4.29 24.28 3.58
C ASN A 115 5.37 24.09 4.66
N LYS A 116 6.19 23.03 4.60
CA LYS A 116 7.28 22.81 5.59
C LYS A 116 8.69 23.05 5.06
N GLU A 117 8.89 23.25 3.76
CA GLU A 117 10.24 23.41 3.20
C GLU A 117 10.74 24.86 3.11
N VAL A 118 9.88 25.86 3.32
CA VAL A 118 10.30 27.29 3.26
C VAL A 118 10.76 27.84 4.63
N GLN A 119 10.48 27.19 5.76
CA GLN A 119 10.84 27.71 7.10
C GLN A 119 12.17 27.19 7.68
N LYS A 120 12.87 26.25 7.03
CA LYS A 120 14.15 25.68 7.54
C LYS A 120 15.42 26.32 6.93
N LYS A 121 15.35 27.57 6.44
CA LYS A 121 16.54 28.34 6.03
C LYS A 121 16.75 29.66 6.80
N ARG A 122 15.98 29.95 7.86
CA ARG A 122 16.06 31.23 8.60
C ARG A 122 16.49 31.16 10.07
N LYS A 123 16.93 30.00 10.58
CA LYS A 123 17.35 29.86 12.00
C LYS A 123 18.67 29.10 12.17
N THR A 124 19.75 29.64 11.61
CA THR A 124 21.12 29.38 12.11
C THR A 124 21.95 30.64 11.88
N GLY A 125 22.11 31.44 12.93
CA GLY A 125 22.88 32.69 12.93
C GLY A 125 22.63 33.46 14.21
N GLY A 126 23.30 33.07 15.29
CA GLY A 126 23.25 33.75 16.59
C GLY A 126 24.03 35.10 16.58
N PRO A 127 23.85 35.93 17.63
CA PRO A 127 23.91 37.39 17.50
C PRO A 127 25.21 38.02 18.03
N SER A 128 25.62 39.17 17.48
CA SER A 128 26.41 40.17 18.22
C SER A 128 26.43 41.58 17.62
N LYS A 129 25.99 42.51 18.49
CA LYS A 129 26.42 43.90 18.74
C LYS A 129 26.24 45.05 17.74
N LYS A 130 25.71 46.13 18.35
CA LYS A 130 25.44 47.51 17.92
C LYS A 130 26.68 48.35 17.61
N SER A 131 26.50 49.29 16.68
CA SER A 131 26.89 50.72 16.62
C SER A 131 27.16 51.05 15.14
N GLY A 132 26.83 52.17 14.51
CA GLY A 132 26.36 53.51 14.83
C GLY A 132 26.72 54.35 13.58
N GLY A 133 26.07 55.48 13.34
CA GLY A 133 26.62 56.51 12.44
C GLY A 133 25.83 56.82 11.17
N LYS A 134 25.26 58.02 11.20
CA LYS A 134 24.51 58.81 10.22
C LYS A 134 25.44 59.44 9.17
N SER A 135 25.06 59.50 7.89
CA SER A 135 25.19 60.69 7.00
C SER A 135 24.76 60.41 5.54
N THR A 136 23.92 61.31 5.01
CA THR A 136 23.56 61.53 3.59
C THR A 136 24.59 62.46 2.93
N PRO A 137 24.69 62.60 1.58
CA PRO A 137 23.77 63.39 0.73
C PRO A 137 23.46 62.74 -0.66
N LYS A 138 22.24 62.80 -1.23
CA LYS A 138 21.58 63.86 -2.03
C LYS A 138 22.04 64.00 -3.51
N LYS A 139 21.09 63.70 -4.42
CA LYS A 139 20.63 64.47 -5.62
C LYS A 139 21.17 64.16 -7.05
N GLY A 140 20.21 64.07 -8.00
CA GLY A 140 20.31 64.16 -9.47
C GLY A 140 19.41 63.08 -10.13
N ASP A 141 18.15 63.32 -10.55
CA ASP A 141 17.67 64.07 -11.76
C ASP A 141 18.24 63.43 -13.05
N THR A 142 17.54 62.95 -14.08
CA THR A 142 16.26 63.23 -14.78
C THR A 142 15.96 61.93 -15.61
N GLY A 143 14.75 61.48 -15.95
CA GLY A 143 13.72 62.17 -16.74
C GLY A 143 13.93 61.97 -18.26
N GLU A 144 13.18 61.04 -18.83
CA GLU A 144 12.57 61.11 -20.18
C GLU A 144 13.45 60.90 -21.44
N LYS A 145 13.21 59.76 -22.11
CA LYS A 145 12.78 59.72 -23.51
C LYS A 145 12.04 58.42 -23.81
#